data_AF-A0A1G7EBB0-F1
#
_entry.id   AF-A0A1G7EBB0-F1
#
_cell.length_a   1.000
_cell.length_b   1.000
_cell.length_c   1.000
_cell.angle_alpha   90.00
_cell.angle_beta   90.00
_cell.angle_gamma   90.00
#
_symmetry.space_group_name_H-M   'P 1'
#
loop_
_entity.id
_entity.type
_entity.pdbx_description
1 polymer ?
#
loop_
_entity_poly.entity_id
_entity_poly.type
_entity_poly.pdbx_seq_one_letter_code
_entity_poly.pdbx_strand_id
1 'polypeptide(L)'
;MELHYKIYQRVKIYIDKIQCALINLELLKIRTVFAQTEKLIKLRFEALRSVRAQLVSFCLNLKPSTPFVPSSRCKAITSWYGGKKLQWGKNPSDFQKDLIEADKEVIEEAEFIISDTNAPPVLIKVLEKHVECFEKMQEPVKTFNEN
;
A
#
# COMPACT_ATOMS: atom_id res chain seq x y z
N MET A 1 -14.76 -20.48 4.63
CA MET A 1 -13.31 -20.69 4.77
C MET A 1 -12.91 -20.15 6.12
N GLU A 2 -12.25 -20.95 6.94
CA GLU A 2 -11.69 -20.52 8.21
C GLU A 2 -10.27 -19.98 7.94
N LEU A 3 -9.99 -18.72 8.33
CA LEU A 3 -8.72 -18.08 8.06
C LEU A 3 -7.77 -18.28 9.24
N HIS A 4 -6.55 -18.73 8.96
CA HIS A 4 -5.52 -18.86 9.99
C HIS A 4 -5.28 -17.50 10.67
N TYR A 5 -5.32 -17.47 12.01
CA TYR A 5 -5.34 -16.22 12.78
C TYR A 5 -4.17 -15.26 12.46
N LYS A 6 -2.97 -15.81 12.22
CA LYS A 6 -1.79 -15.00 11.85
C LYS A 6 -2.00 -14.26 10.53
N ILE A 7 -2.65 -14.90 9.55
CA ILE A 7 -2.95 -14.29 8.26
C ILE A 7 -3.99 -13.19 8.44
N TYR A 8 -5.05 -13.44 9.21
CA TYR A 8 -6.05 -12.43 9.52
C TYR A 8 -5.44 -11.18 10.18
N GLN A 9 -4.55 -11.38 11.16
CA GLN A 9 -3.87 -10.28 11.84
C GLN A 9 -2.96 -9.50 10.88
N ARG A 10 -2.21 -10.18 10.01
CA ARG A 10 -1.38 -9.51 8.99
C ARG A 10 -2.23 -8.69 8.02
N VAL A 11 -3.35 -9.24 7.53
CA VAL A 11 -4.28 -8.50 6.65
C VAL A 11 -4.85 -7.27 7.35
N LYS A 12 -5.23 -7.37 8.63
CA LYS A 12 -5.67 -6.20 9.41
C LYS A 12 -4.58 -5.12 9.52
N ILE A 13 -3.36 -5.51 9.87
CA ILE A 13 -2.23 -4.58 9.96
C ILE A 13 -1.96 -3.94 8.59
N TYR A 14 -2.05 -4.70 7.51
CA TYR A 14 -1.88 -4.21 6.15
C TYR A 14 -2.97 -3.18 5.79
N ILE A 15 -4.24 -3.44 6.14
CA ILE A 15 -5.34 -2.48 5.99
C ILE A 15 -5.08 -1.18 6.78
N ASP A 16 -4.60 -1.29 8.02
CA ASP A 16 -4.28 -0.12 8.86
C ASP A 16 -3.13 0.70 8.26
N LYS A 17 -2.09 0.03 7.73
CA LYS A 17 -1.01 0.69 7.00
C LYS A 17 -1.50 1.40 5.76
N ILE A 18 -2.39 0.78 4.97
CA ILE A 18 -3.01 1.46 3.82
C ILE A 18 -3.77 2.71 4.29
N GLN A 19 -4.52 2.65 5.39
CA GLN A 19 -5.23 3.80 5.92
C GLN A 19 -4.28 4.95 6.29
N CYS A 20 -3.15 4.65 6.94
CA CYS A 20 -2.11 5.64 7.24
C CYS A 20 -1.45 6.20 5.97
N ALA A 21 -1.14 5.33 5.01
CA ALA A 21 -0.54 5.71 3.72
C ALA A 21 -1.43 6.68 2.94
N LEU A 22 -2.75 6.45 2.92
CA LEU A 22 -3.72 7.36 2.28
C LEU A 22 -3.71 8.76 2.91
N ILE A 23 -3.61 8.84 4.25
CA ILE A 23 -3.49 10.13 4.95
C ILE A 23 -2.18 10.83 4.54
N ASN A 24 -1.06 10.09 4.52
CA ASN A 24 0.23 10.64 4.14
C ASN A 24 0.25 11.14 2.69
N LEU A 25 -0.32 10.38 1.75
CA LEU A 25 -0.43 10.77 0.34
C LEU A 25 -1.29 12.03 0.16
N GLU A 26 -2.38 12.19 0.91
CA GLU A 26 -3.19 13.42 0.87
C GLU A 26 -2.39 14.63 1.38
N LEU A 27 -1.61 14.46 2.46
CA LEU A 27 -0.72 15.50 2.97
C LEU A 27 0.38 15.86 1.96
N LEU A 28 0.95 14.88 1.25
CA LEU A 28 1.91 15.12 0.18
C LEU A 28 1.27 15.89 -0.97
N LYS A 29 0.05 15.50 -1.37
CA LYS A 29 -0.71 16.17 -2.44
C LYS A 29 -0.91 17.66 -2.16
N ILE A 30 -1.27 18.01 -0.93
CA ILE A 30 -1.46 19.41 -0.51
C ILE A 30 -0.16 20.21 -0.57
N ARG A 31 0.98 19.55 -0.31
CA ARG A 31 2.31 20.20 -0.26
C ARG A 31 2.99 20.28 -1.62
N THR A 32 2.55 19.50 -2.59
CA THR A 32 3.18 19.47 -3.92
C THR A 32 2.73 20.65 -4.78
N VAL A 33 3.70 21.37 -5.34
CA VAL A 33 3.45 22.52 -6.22
C VAL A 33 3.41 22.11 -7.70
N PHE A 34 3.94 20.92 -8.04
CA PHE A 34 4.07 20.45 -9.42
C PHE A 34 2.92 19.51 -9.83
N ALA A 35 2.24 19.83 -10.93
CA ALA A 35 1.12 19.04 -11.46
C ALA A 35 1.49 17.60 -11.82
N GLN A 36 2.73 17.36 -12.31
CA GLN A 36 3.21 16.00 -12.60
C GLN A 36 3.31 15.15 -11.32
N THR A 37 3.74 15.75 -10.22
CA THR A 37 3.86 15.10 -8.93
C THR A 37 2.49 14.75 -8.34
N GLU A 38 1.51 15.63 -8.49
CA GLU A 38 0.13 15.37 -8.08
C GLU A 38 -0.44 14.13 -8.78
N LYS A 39 -0.20 13.99 -10.10
CA LYS A 39 -0.62 12.80 -10.86
C LYS A 39 -0.02 11.52 -10.28
N LEU A 40 1.28 11.52 -9.96
CA LEU A 40 1.97 10.37 -9.38
C LEU A 40 1.40 9.97 -8.00
N ILE A 41 1.07 10.96 -7.17
CA ILE A 41 0.43 10.72 -5.87
C ILE A 41 -0.97 10.15 -6.05
N LYS A 42 -1.76 10.72 -6.98
CA LYS A 42 -3.13 10.28 -7.24
C LYS A 42 -3.21 8.83 -7.69
N LEU A 43 -2.29 8.37 -8.55
CA LEU A 43 -2.21 6.98 -8.99
C LEU A 43 -2.06 6.02 -7.80
N ARG A 44 -1.11 6.32 -6.89
CA ARG A 44 -0.87 5.51 -5.68
C ARG A 44 -2.07 5.53 -4.75
N PHE A 45 -2.69 6.70 -4.58
CA PHE A 45 -3.88 6.86 -3.75
C PHE A 45 -5.04 6.00 -4.26
N GLU A 46 -5.30 5.99 -5.57
CA GLU A 46 -6.36 5.17 -6.18
C GLU A 46 -6.07 3.66 -6.05
N ALA A 47 -4.83 3.25 -6.29
CA ALA A 47 -4.42 1.85 -6.14
C ALA A 47 -4.59 1.35 -4.70
N LEU A 48 -4.12 2.12 -3.71
CA LEU A 48 -4.29 1.81 -2.29
C LEU A 48 -5.77 1.76 -1.87
N ARG A 49 -6.60 2.69 -2.35
CA ARG A 49 -8.05 2.66 -2.09
C ARG A 49 -8.71 1.41 -2.66
N SER A 50 -8.35 1.03 -3.89
CA SER A 50 -8.89 -0.17 -4.55
C SER A 50 -8.53 -1.43 -3.76
N VAL A 51 -7.26 -1.57 -3.39
CA VAL A 51 -6.77 -2.73 -2.62
C VAL A 51 -7.42 -2.80 -1.25
N ARG A 52 -7.53 -1.67 -0.54
CA ARG A 52 -8.23 -1.61 0.75
C ARG A 52 -9.66 -2.12 0.64
N ALA A 53 -10.40 -1.69 -0.39
CA ALA A 53 -11.77 -2.15 -0.61
C ALA A 53 -11.83 -3.68 -0.85
N GLN A 54 -10.90 -4.21 -1.64
CA GLN A 54 -10.80 -5.66 -1.89
C GLN A 54 -10.46 -6.45 -0.62
N LEU A 55 -9.52 -5.97 0.19
CA LEU A 55 -9.14 -6.62 1.46
C LEU A 55 -10.25 -6.55 2.51
N VAL A 56 -10.94 -5.42 2.62
CA VAL A 56 -12.12 -5.29 3.50
C VAL A 56 -13.23 -6.25 3.05
N SER A 57 -13.52 -6.32 1.75
CA SER A 57 -14.48 -7.27 1.19
C SER A 57 -14.07 -8.72 1.47
N PHE A 58 -12.79 -9.05 1.29
CA PHE A 58 -12.26 -10.36 1.66
C PHE A 58 -12.52 -10.68 3.14
N CYS A 59 -12.25 -9.76 4.07
CA CYS A 59 -12.50 -9.95 5.49
C CYS A 59 -13.98 -10.09 5.85
N LEU A 60 -14.88 -9.34 5.19
CA LEU A 60 -16.33 -9.42 5.43
C LEU A 60 -16.92 -10.77 4.98
N ASN A 61 -16.31 -11.41 3.98
CA ASN A 61 -16.75 -12.70 3.46
C ASN A 61 -16.19 -13.91 4.24
N LEU A 62 -15.39 -13.69 5.29
CA LEU A 62 -14.95 -14.74 6.20
C LEU A 62 -16.13 -15.19 7.08
N LYS A 63 -16.33 -16.51 7.23
CA LYS A 63 -17.31 -17.01 8.20
C LYS A 63 -16.87 -16.56 9.61
N PRO A 64 -17.80 -16.17 10.49
CA PRO A 64 -17.49 -15.74 11.84
C PRO A 64 -17.06 -16.94 12.69
N SER A 65 -15.81 -17.37 12.56
CA SER A 65 -15.09 -18.15 13.56
C SER A 65 -13.85 -17.36 13.99
N THR A 66 -14.03 -16.08 14.32
CA THR A 66 -12.91 -15.24 14.75
C THR A 66 -12.65 -15.43 16.25
N PRO A 67 -11.48 -15.96 16.66
CA PRO A 67 -11.06 -15.87 18.06
C PRO A 67 -10.85 -14.40 18.46
N PHE A 68 -11.14 -14.11 19.73
CA PHE A 68 -10.91 -12.81 20.36
C PHE A 68 -9.45 -12.35 20.15
N VAL A 69 -9.27 -11.11 19.67
CA VAL A 69 -7.96 -10.50 19.43
C VAL A 69 -7.72 -9.44 20.51
N PRO A 70 -6.80 -9.63 21.46
CA PRO A 70 -6.37 -8.56 22.33
C PRO A 70 -5.60 -7.51 21.52
N SER A 71 -5.72 -6.24 21.91
CA SER A 71 -4.96 -5.12 21.33
C SER A 71 -3.49 -5.19 21.74
N SER A 72 -2.77 -6.23 21.37
CA SER A 72 -1.32 -6.32 21.60
C SER A 72 -0.64 -5.38 20.61
N ARG A 73 -0.18 -4.25 21.14
CA ARG A 73 0.58 -3.19 20.48
C ARG A 73 1.61 -3.76 19.49
N CYS A 74 1.29 -3.72 18.21
CA CYS A 74 2.26 -4.03 17.17
C CYS A 74 3.26 -2.86 17.13
N LYS A 75 4.51 -3.14 17.51
CA LYS A 75 5.63 -2.20 17.36
C LYS A 75 5.68 -1.73 15.90
N ALA A 76 5.63 -0.40 15.75
CA ALA A 76 5.81 0.40 14.54
C ALA A 76 4.94 0.00 13.34
N ILE A 77 3.74 0.59 13.26
CA ILE A 77 3.18 1.00 11.97
C ILE A 77 4.19 2.00 11.40
N THR A 78 5.24 1.53 10.72
CA THR A 78 5.95 2.37 9.78
C THR A 78 4.92 2.70 8.72
N SER A 79 4.45 3.95 8.74
CA SER A 79 3.47 4.41 7.77
C SER A 79 4.19 4.60 6.44
N TRP A 80 3.76 3.88 5.41
CA TRP A 80 4.24 4.16 4.06
C TRP A 80 3.97 5.61 3.71
N TYR A 81 4.85 6.19 2.89
CA TYR A 81 4.81 7.59 2.46
C TYR A 81 4.93 8.65 3.59
N GLY A 82 5.20 8.23 4.84
CA GLY A 82 5.40 9.16 5.97
C GLY A 82 6.83 9.67 6.13
N GLY A 83 7.77 9.17 5.30
CA GLY A 83 9.18 9.45 5.41
C GLY A 83 9.53 10.92 5.19
N LYS A 84 10.54 11.43 5.92
CA LYS A 84 11.02 12.82 5.78
C LYS A 84 11.46 13.13 4.35
N LYS A 85 12.08 12.18 3.64
CA LYS A 85 12.55 12.37 2.24
C LYS A 85 11.44 12.89 1.33
N LEU A 86 10.26 12.26 1.38
CA LEU A 86 9.06 12.66 0.62
C LEU A 86 8.52 14.03 1.00
N GLN A 87 8.72 14.48 2.25
CA GLN A 87 8.23 15.78 2.70
C GLN A 87 9.10 16.95 2.26
N TRP A 88 10.36 16.71 1.87
CA TRP A 88 11.37 17.73 1.57
C TRP A 88 11.97 17.59 0.16
N GLY A 89 11.32 16.84 -0.73
CA GLY A 89 11.80 16.59 -2.09
C GLY A 89 12.19 17.89 -2.80
N LYS A 90 13.48 18.03 -3.15
CA LYS A 90 14.05 19.29 -3.65
C LYS A 90 13.75 19.54 -5.13
N ASN A 91 13.40 18.49 -5.89
CA ASN A 91 13.02 18.56 -7.29
C ASN A 91 12.12 17.35 -7.67
N PRO A 92 11.41 17.39 -8.81
CA PRO A 92 10.49 16.31 -9.21
C PRO A 92 11.13 14.94 -9.39
N SER A 93 12.39 14.88 -9.83
CA SER A 93 13.12 13.61 -10.08
C SER A 93 13.45 12.89 -8.77
N ASP A 94 13.95 13.64 -7.78
CA ASP A 94 14.24 13.09 -6.45
C ASP A 94 12.95 12.67 -5.74
N PHE A 95 11.87 13.46 -5.89
CA PHE A 95 10.57 13.07 -5.35
C PHE A 95 10.03 11.77 -5.97
N GLN A 96 10.18 11.58 -7.29
CA GLN A 96 9.79 10.34 -7.95
C GLN A 96 10.62 9.14 -7.44
N LYS A 97 11.94 9.31 -7.25
CA LYS A 97 12.78 8.27 -6.66
C LYS A 97 12.35 7.92 -5.24
N ASP A 98 12.05 8.91 -4.41
CA ASP A 98 11.58 8.71 -3.05
C ASP A 98 10.20 8.03 -3.01
N LEU A 99 9.31 8.32 -3.97
CA LEU A 99 8.05 7.61 -4.13
C LEU A 99 8.28 6.14 -4.49
N ILE A 100 9.20 5.86 -5.41
CA ILE A 100 9.55 4.49 -5.81
C ILE A 100 10.17 3.72 -4.64
N GLU A 101 11.01 4.37 -3.82
CA GLU A 101 11.55 3.76 -2.60
C GLU A 101 10.42 3.36 -1.64
N ALA A 102 9.43 4.24 -1.43
CA ALA A 102 8.28 3.94 -0.60
C ALA A 102 7.37 2.84 -1.21
N ASP A 103 7.25 2.78 -2.54
CA ASP A 103 6.48 1.74 -3.23
C ASP A 103 7.08 0.34 -3.02
N LYS A 104 8.41 0.24 -2.87
CA LYS A 104 9.07 -1.04 -2.57
C LYS A 104 8.67 -1.59 -1.20
N GLU A 105 8.51 -0.73 -0.19
CA GLU A 105 8.02 -1.16 1.13
C GLU A 105 6.60 -1.78 1.03
N VAL A 106 5.74 -1.23 0.16
CA VAL A 106 4.39 -1.76 -0.09
C VAL A 106 4.46 -3.15 -0.73
N ILE A 107 5.33 -3.31 -1.73
CA ILE A 107 5.54 -4.57 -2.46
C ILE A 107 6.12 -5.64 -1.55
N GLU A 108 7.21 -5.36 -0.85
CA GLU A 108 7.88 -6.30 0.05
C GLU A 108 6.93 -6.85 1.12
N GLU A 109 6.08 -5.99 1.69
CA GLU A 109 5.08 -6.42 2.66
C GLU A 109 3.96 -7.26 2.03
N ALA A 110 3.55 -6.97 0.79
CA ALA A 110 2.57 -7.79 0.07
C ALA A 110 3.15 -9.18 -0.24
N GLU A 111 4.37 -9.25 -0.75
CA GLU A 111 5.10 -10.49 -1.05
C GLU A 111 5.32 -11.34 0.21
N PHE A 112 5.57 -10.70 1.35
CA PHE A 112 5.66 -11.39 2.63
C PHE A 112 4.35 -12.08 3.04
N ILE A 113 3.19 -11.50 2.72
CA ILE A 113 1.90 -12.15 2.99
C ILE A 113 1.61 -13.25 1.93
N ILE A 114 1.96 -13.00 0.66
CA ILE A 114 1.79 -13.96 -0.45
C ILE A 114 2.59 -15.24 -0.21
N SER A 115 3.82 -15.13 0.29
CA SER A 115 4.72 -16.26 0.53
C SER A 115 4.33 -17.14 1.73
N ASP A 116 3.31 -16.77 2.51
CA ASP A 116 2.82 -17.62 3.60
C ASP A 116 1.98 -18.78 3.07
N THR A 117 2.37 -20.00 3.39
CA THR A 117 1.69 -21.24 2.95
C THR A 117 0.24 -21.35 3.43
N ASN A 118 -0.15 -20.59 4.46
CA ASN A 118 -1.52 -20.56 4.98
C ASN A 118 -2.36 -19.44 4.37
N ALA A 119 -1.81 -18.61 3.47
CA ALA A 119 -2.55 -17.55 2.81
C ALA A 119 -3.56 -18.15 1.82
N PRO A 120 -4.85 -17.78 1.90
CA PRO A 120 -5.83 -18.29 0.95
C PRO A 120 -5.57 -17.83 -0.48
N PRO A 121 -5.90 -18.64 -1.50
CA PRO A 121 -5.72 -18.27 -2.90
C PRO A 121 -6.40 -16.96 -3.31
N VAL A 122 -7.56 -16.66 -2.70
CA VAL A 122 -8.28 -15.40 -2.96
C VAL A 122 -7.50 -14.19 -2.44
N LEU A 123 -6.89 -14.29 -1.27
CA LEU A 123 -6.05 -13.24 -0.70
C LEU A 123 -4.78 -13.06 -1.52
N ILE A 124 -4.12 -14.16 -1.88
CA ILE A 124 -2.92 -14.16 -2.73
C ILE A 124 -3.21 -13.42 -4.03
N LYS A 125 -4.29 -13.75 -4.73
CA LYS A 125 -4.67 -13.10 -5.99
C LYS A 125 -4.93 -11.59 -5.85
N VAL A 126 -5.47 -11.14 -4.71
CA VAL A 126 -5.66 -9.70 -4.44
C VAL A 126 -4.30 -9.01 -4.29
N LEU A 127 -3.38 -9.62 -3.55
CA LEU A 127 -2.06 -9.05 -3.28
C LEU A 127 -1.12 -9.14 -4.49
N GLU A 128 -1.17 -10.19 -5.30
CA GLU A 128 -0.39 -10.30 -6.55
C GLU A 128 -0.76 -9.18 -7.53
N LYS A 129 -2.05 -8.92 -7.70
CA LYS A 129 -2.53 -7.79 -8.52
C LYS A 129 -2.07 -6.44 -7.96
N HIS A 130 -1.98 -6.35 -6.63
CA HIS A 130 -1.48 -5.14 -5.98
C HIS A 130 0.01 -4.93 -6.27
N VAL A 131 0.83 -5.98 -6.14
CA VAL A 131 2.26 -5.96 -6.47
C VAL A 131 2.45 -5.55 -7.93
N GLU A 132 1.80 -6.25 -8.87
CA GLU A 132 1.89 -5.95 -10.31
C GLU A 132 1.53 -4.48 -10.61
N CYS A 133 0.51 -3.95 -9.94
CA CYS A 133 0.09 -2.57 -10.11
C CYS A 133 1.18 -1.58 -9.65
N PHE A 134 1.87 -1.86 -8.54
CA PHE A 134 2.93 -0.99 -8.01
C PHE A 134 4.23 -1.12 -8.80
N GLU A 135 4.60 -2.32 -9.23
CA GLU A 135 5.74 -2.53 -10.13
C GLU A 135 5.60 -1.71 -11.42
N LYS A 136 4.41 -1.74 -12.04
CA LYS A 136 4.10 -0.91 -13.22
C LYS A 136 4.23 0.59 -12.98
N MET A 137 4.02 1.07 -11.74
CA MET A 137 4.21 2.48 -11.37
C MET A 137 5.67 2.87 -11.14
N GLN A 138 6.55 1.88 -10.96
CA GLN A 138 8.00 2.12 -10.84
C GLN A 138 8.68 2.28 -12.20
N GLU A 139 8.05 1.80 -13.28
CA GLU A 139 8.56 2.03 -14.62
C GLU A 139 8.71 3.54 -14.86
N PRO A 140 9.86 4.01 -15.35
CA PRO A 140 10.04 5.42 -15.65
C PRO A 140 8.93 5.81 -16.62
N VAL A 141 8.12 6.80 -16.23
CA VAL A 141 7.21 7.47 -17.16
C VAL A 141 8.09 7.88 -18.33
N LYS A 142 7.97 7.18 -19.47
CA LYS A 142 8.52 7.65 -20.74
C LYS A 142 8.07 9.09 -20.81
N THR A 143 9.03 10.00 -20.72
CA THR A 143 8.82 11.43 -20.64
C THR A 143 7.69 11.76 -21.61
N PHE A 144 6.57 12.28 -21.10
CA PHE A 144 5.59 12.95 -21.95
C PHE A 144 6.26 14.23 -22.48
N ASN A 145 7.24 14.04 -23.36
CA ASN A 145 7.65 15.01 -24.35
C ASN A 145 6.79 14.68 -25.56
N GLU A 146 5.57 15.20 -25.58
CA GLU A 146 4.85 15.40 -26.83
C GLU A 146 3.71 16.40 -26.59
N ASN A 147 3.95 17.60 -27.14
CA ASN A 147 3.10 18.77 -27.38
C ASN A 147 3.12 19.90 -26.35
#